data_AF-A0A9K3JVT2-F1
#
_entry.id   AF-A0A9K3JVT2-F1
#
_cell.length_a   1.000
_cell.length_b   1.000
_cell.length_c   1.000
_cell.angle_alpha   90.00
_cell.angle_beta   90.00
_cell.angle_gamma   90.00
#
_symmetry.space_group_name_H-M   'P 1'
#
loop_
_entity.id
_entity.type
_entity.pdbx_description
1 polymer ?
#
loop_
_entity_poly.entity_id
_entity_poly.type
_entity_poly.pdbx_seq_one_letter_code
_entity_poly.pdbx_strand_id
1 'polypeptide(L)'
;MDDLINAIYSMAKANAHIPMLSRTHGQPASPTTSGKEMVVFAERLNRERRDISQVEILGKFAGAVGQCTCCGIEYHDYMAKLFHSFIRFNNILLDFDKDIWGYISVGYFKQVTKVGEIGLSTRPHKVNLIDFENIEGNLGIANAILDHLSMKLPISRWQCDLTDSTVLRNIGVGLGYSLLAYRSALVGIEKLQVHYHI
;
A
#
# COMPACT_ATOMS: atom_id res chain seq x y z
N MET A 1 1.50 -3.36 8.33
CA MET A 1 1.63 -1.90 8.10
C MET A 1 2.78 -1.35 8.93
N ASP A 2 2.77 -1.57 10.24
CA ASP A 2 3.81 -1.07 11.15
C ASP A 2 5.22 -1.57 10.78
N ASP A 3 5.37 -2.86 10.49
CA ASP A 3 6.64 -3.44 10.05
C ASP A 3 7.15 -2.77 8.77
N LEU A 4 6.26 -2.49 7.82
CA LEU A 4 6.58 -1.83 6.55
C LEU A 4 7.03 -0.40 6.78
N ILE A 5 6.29 0.36 7.59
CA ILE A 5 6.64 1.73 7.96
C ILE A 5 8.02 1.75 8.66
N ASN A 6 8.25 0.85 9.61
CA ASN A 6 9.52 0.73 10.33
C ASN A 6 10.68 0.32 9.41
N ALA A 7 10.44 -0.56 8.44
CA ALA A 7 11.44 -0.93 7.44
C ALA A 7 11.84 0.29 6.58
N ILE A 8 10.87 1.07 6.11
CA ILE A 8 11.13 2.29 5.33
C ILE A 8 11.84 3.35 6.19
N TYR A 9 11.47 3.53 7.46
CA TYR A 9 12.20 4.41 8.37
C TYR A 9 13.65 3.97 8.61
N SER A 10 13.87 2.66 8.77
CA SER A 10 15.20 2.10 8.96
C SER A 10 16.08 2.33 7.73
N MET A 11 15.53 2.11 6.54
CA MET A 11 16.17 2.42 5.27
C MET A 11 16.45 3.93 5.12
N ALA A 12 15.48 4.78 5.47
CA ALA A 12 15.64 6.23 5.42
C ALA A 12 16.78 6.71 6.32
N LYS A 13 16.87 6.16 7.54
CA LYS A 13 17.92 6.50 8.51
C LYS A 13 19.29 6.01 8.04
N ALA A 14 19.39 4.77 7.54
CA ALA A 14 20.63 4.23 7.00
C ALA A 14 21.16 5.08 5.84
N ASN A 15 20.25 5.60 5.02
CA ASN A 15 20.57 6.31 3.78
C ASN A 15 20.45 7.84 3.89
N ALA A 16 20.39 8.40 5.09
CA ALA A 16 20.13 9.82 5.32
C ALA A 16 21.21 10.76 4.75
N HIS A 17 22.45 10.29 4.70
CA HIS A 17 23.62 11.06 4.28
C HIS A 17 23.99 10.84 2.81
N ILE A 18 23.25 9.99 2.09
CA ILE A 18 23.58 9.58 0.72
C ILE A 18 23.04 10.64 -0.24
N PRO A 19 23.90 11.42 -0.92
CA PRO A 19 23.42 12.40 -1.88
C PRO A 19 22.76 11.69 -3.08
N MET A 20 21.69 12.28 -3.59
CA MET A 20 20.96 11.80 -4.74
C MET A 20 20.60 12.99 -5.64
N LEU A 21 20.79 12.84 -6.95
CA LEU A 21 20.35 13.84 -7.90
C LEU A 21 18.83 13.70 -8.10
N SER A 22 18.09 14.67 -7.60
CA SER A 22 16.64 14.74 -7.75
C SER A 22 16.24 14.87 -9.22
N ARG A 23 15.03 14.40 -9.55
CA ARG A 23 14.46 14.55 -10.90
C ARG A 23 13.08 15.17 -10.85
N THR A 24 12.85 16.22 -11.64
CA THR A 24 11.53 16.84 -11.84
C THR A 24 11.18 16.78 -13.32
N HIS A 25 9.99 16.27 -13.67
CA HIS A 25 9.65 15.92 -15.07
C HIS A 25 10.68 14.97 -15.72
N GLY A 26 11.35 14.14 -14.91
CA GLY A 26 12.46 13.27 -15.34
C GLY A 26 13.80 13.97 -15.54
N GLN A 27 13.85 15.30 -15.46
CA GLN A 27 15.06 16.12 -15.67
C GLN A 27 15.82 16.37 -14.36
N PRO A 28 17.17 16.48 -14.41
CA PRO A 28 17.99 16.84 -13.24
C PRO A 28 17.50 18.09 -12.51
N ALA A 29 17.45 18.04 -11.19
CA ALA A 29 17.03 19.12 -10.31
C ALA A 29 17.99 19.29 -9.12
N SER A 30 17.65 20.18 -8.18
CA SER A 30 18.45 20.43 -6.97
C SER A 30 18.68 19.13 -6.19
N PRO A 31 19.91 18.86 -5.70
CA PRO A 31 20.22 17.62 -4.99
C PRO A 31 19.36 17.40 -3.74
N THR A 32 19.11 16.13 -3.43
CA THR A 32 18.46 15.64 -2.20
C THR A 32 19.30 14.53 -1.58
N THR A 33 18.81 13.86 -0.54
CA THR A 33 19.39 12.61 -0.06
C THR A 33 18.44 11.45 -0.22
N SER A 34 18.97 10.24 -0.49
CA SER A 34 18.17 9.03 -0.63
C SER A 34 17.27 8.83 0.59
N GLY A 35 17.83 8.99 1.80
CA GLY A 35 17.06 8.85 3.04
C GLY A 35 15.97 9.91 3.22
N LYS A 36 16.18 11.14 2.74
CA LYS A 36 15.15 12.18 2.75
C LYS A 36 13.97 11.80 1.85
N GLU A 37 14.20 11.25 0.66
CA GLU A 37 13.09 10.80 -0.19
C GLU A 37 12.34 9.61 0.44
N MET A 38 13.05 8.69 1.10
CA MET A 38 12.41 7.55 1.78
C MET A 38 11.58 7.98 2.99
N VAL A 39 12.02 8.97 3.76
CA VAL A 39 11.27 9.42 4.96
C VAL A 39 9.94 10.08 4.59
N VAL A 40 9.85 10.73 3.42
CA VAL A 40 8.59 11.31 2.92
C VAL A 40 7.51 10.23 2.79
N PHE A 41 7.86 9.06 2.26
CA PHE A 41 6.93 7.92 2.18
C PHE A 41 6.58 7.37 3.56
N ALA A 42 7.57 7.19 4.45
CA ALA A 42 7.33 6.69 5.80
C ALA A 42 6.35 7.59 6.58
N GLU A 43 6.53 8.91 6.53
CA GLU A 43 5.62 9.87 7.18
C GLU A 43 4.21 9.84 6.59
N ARG A 44 4.09 9.80 5.26
CA ARG A 44 2.78 9.68 4.56
C ARG A 44 2.05 8.40 4.97
N LEU A 45 2.74 7.26 4.98
CA LEU A 45 2.16 5.97 5.38
C LEU A 45 1.78 5.96 6.86
N ASN A 46 2.61 6.54 7.73
CA ASN A 46 2.34 6.63 9.16
C ASN A 46 1.08 7.47 9.44
N ARG A 47 0.88 8.56 8.70
CA ARG A 47 -0.35 9.37 8.79
C ARG A 47 -1.59 8.54 8.43
N GLU A 48 -1.60 7.88 7.27
CA GLU A 48 -2.76 7.07 6.89
C GLU A 48 -2.99 5.88 7.84
N ARG A 49 -1.92 5.27 8.38
CA ARG A 49 -2.03 4.26 9.44
C ARG A 49 -2.75 4.80 10.67
N ARG A 50 -2.46 6.04 11.08
CA ARG A 50 -3.14 6.68 12.21
C ARG A 50 -4.60 6.91 11.87
N ASP A 51 -4.91 7.41 10.69
CA ASP A 51 -6.29 7.64 10.25
C ASP A 51 -7.09 6.34 10.24
N ILE A 52 -6.52 5.22 9.77
CA ILE A 52 -7.13 3.88 9.83
C ILE A 52 -7.43 3.49 11.29
N SER A 53 -6.51 3.76 12.22
CA SER A 53 -6.71 3.44 13.65
C SER A 53 -7.80 4.28 14.33
N GLN A 54 -8.15 5.44 13.77
CA GLN A 54 -9.18 6.34 14.30
C GLN A 54 -10.56 6.11 13.66
N VAL A 55 -10.70 5.14 12.75
CA VAL A 55 -12.01 4.81 12.18
C VAL A 55 -12.85 4.11 13.24
N GLU A 56 -13.94 4.76 13.66
CA GLU A 56 -14.93 4.17 14.56
C GLU A 56 -15.65 3.01 13.86
N ILE A 57 -15.50 1.81 14.43
CA ILE A 57 -16.22 0.62 13.95
C ILE A 57 -17.60 0.63 14.61
N LEU A 58 -18.63 0.81 13.79
CA LEU A 58 -20.01 0.89 14.25
C LEU A 58 -20.71 -0.46 14.08
N GLY A 59 -21.62 -0.77 15.00
CA GLY A 59 -22.49 -1.93 14.94
C GLY A 59 -23.85 -1.61 15.53
N LYS A 60 -24.89 -2.29 15.05
CA LYS A 60 -26.27 -2.08 15.49
C LYS A 60 -26.93 -3.41 15.87
N PHE A 61 -27.64 -3.40 17.01
CA PHE A 61 -28.50 -4.49 17.47
C PHE A 61 -29.87 -3.94 17.86
N ALA A 62 -30.79 -3.80 16.90
CA ALA A 62 -32.06 -3.10 17.12
C ALA A 62 -33.30 -3.82 16.52
N GLY A 63 -33.20 -5.13 16.27
CA GLY A 63 -34.30 -5.94 15.73
C GLY A 63 -34.62 -5.68 14.24
N ALA A 64 -35.71 -6.28 13.75
CA ALA A 64 -35.98 -6.48 12.32
C ALA A 64 -36.03 -5.22 11.44
N VAL A 65 -36.41 -4.06 11.98
CA VAL A 65 -36.51 -2.79 11.23
C VAL A 65 -35.70 -1.67 11.90
N GLY A 66 -34.93 -2.01 12.95
CA GLY A 66 -34.04 -1.08 13.61
C GLY A 66 -34.71 0.15 14.25
N GLN A 67 -35.96 0.01 14.73
CA GLN A 67 -36.79 1.09 15.29
C GLN A 67 -36.35 1.64 16.66
N CYS A 68 -35.36 1.03 17.32
CA CYS A 68 -34.74 1.64 18.51
C CYS A 68 -33.90 2.85 18.10
N THR A 69 -34.42 4.05 18.38
CA THR A 69 -33.79 5.36 18.15
C THR A 69 -32.58 5.65 19.05
N CYS A 70 -32.26 4.78 20.03
CA CYS A 70 -31.15 5.03 20.97
C CYS A 70 -29.77 4.70 20.41
N CYS A 71 -29.67 3.96 19.30
CA CYS A 71 -28.42 3.61 18.65
C CYS A 71 -28.48 4.07 17.18
N GLY A 72 -27.45 4.79 16.73
CA GLY A 72 -27.30 5.25 15.34
C GLY A 72 -27.54 4.12 14.33
N ILE A 73 -28.12 4.46 13.19
CA ILE A 73 -28.39 3.48 12.14
C ILE A 73 -27.06 3.13 11.45
N GLU A 74 -26.72 1.84 11.37
CA GLU A 74 -25.49 1.38 10.72
C GLU A 74 -25.80 1.13 9.23
N TYR A 75 -25.28 2.00 8.37
CA TYR A 75 -25.45 1.95 6.91
C TYR A 75 -24.11 1.67 6.20
N HIS A 76 -23.16 0.97 6.85
CA HIS A 76 -21.85 0.66 6.29
C HIS A 76 -20.98 1.88 5.91
N ASP A 77 -21.37 3.11 6.29
CA ASP A 77 -20.59 4.33 6.04
C ASP A 77 -19.19 4.28 6.66
N TYR A 78 -19.07 3.69 7.85
CA TYR A 78 -17.77 3.50 8.49
C TYR A 78 -16.88 2.54 7.67
N MET A 79 -17.48 1.55 6.98
CA MET A 79 -16.75 0.62 6.13
C MET A 79 -16.23 1.33 4.88
N ALA A 80 -17.04 2.20 4.26
CA ALA A 80 -16.58 3.03 3.16
C ALA A 80 -15.41 3.94 3.58
N LYS A 81 -15.51 4.57 4.75
CA LYS A 81 -14.41 5.37 5.35
C LYS A 81 -13.16 4.51 5.59
N LEU A 82 -13.33 3.30 6.09
CA LEU A 82 -12.24 2.35 6.33
C LEU A 82 -11.55 1.97 5.02
N PHE A 83 -12.31 1.52 4.02
CA PHE A 83 -11.78 1.06 2.73
C PHE A 83 -11.08 2.17 1.96
N HIS A 84 -11.62 3.39 1.94
CA HIS A 84 -10.91 4.54 1.36
C HIS A 84 -9.60 4.84 2.08
N SER A 85 -9.51 4.60 3.39
CA SER A 85 -8.26 4.79 4.14
C SER A 85 -7.21 3.73 3.76
N PHE A 86 -7.62 2.48 3.54
CA PHE A 86 -6.75 1.45 2.94
C PHE A 86 -6.31 1.81 1.51
N ILE A 87 -7.22 2.32 0.67
CA ILE A 87 -6.88 2.74 -0.70
C ILE A 87 -5.84 3.86 -0.69
N ARG A 88 -5.97 4.86 0.21
CA ARG A 88 -4.96 5.92 0.34
C ARG A 88 -3.60 5.37 0.77
N PHE A 89 -3.57 4.46 1.76
CA PHE A 89 -2.34 3.78 2.16
C PHE A 89 -1.72 3.01 0.99
N ASN A 90 -2.53 2.25 0.25
CA ASN A 90 -2.10 1.48 -0.92
C ASN A 90 -1.56 2.38 -2.04
N ASN A 91 -2.19 3.52 -2.31
CA ASN A 91 -1.72 4.47 -3.32
C ASN A 91 -0.35 5.07 -2.95
N ILE A 92 -0.10 5.35 -1.67
CA ILE A 92 1.21 5.82 -1.21
C ILE A 92 2.25 4.70 -1.35
N LEU A 93 1.89 3.45 -1.05
CA LEU A 93 2.80 2.32 -1.25
C LEU A 93 3.08 2.05 -2.72
N LEU A 94 2.10 2.21 -3.60
CA LEU A 94 2.25 2.09 -5.05
C LEU A 94 3.17 3.17 -5.62
N ASP A 95 3.06 4.39 -5.10
CA ASP A 95 3.94 5.52 -5.42
C ASP A 95 5.40 5.20 -5.03
N PHE A 96 5.59 4.70 -3.80
CA PHE A 96 6.90 4.22 -3.32
C PHE A 96 7.47 3.09 -4.21
N ASP A 97 6.64 2.11 -4.56
CA ASP A 97 7.00 0.97 -5.40
C ASP A 97 7.54 1.41 -6.78
N LYS A 98 6.84 2.35 -7.43
CA LYS A 98 7.25 2.91 -8.73
C LYS A 98 8.54 3.70 -8.65
N ASP A 99 8.71 4.49 -7.60
CA ASP A 99 9.93 5.26 -7.40
C ASP A 99 11.13 4.34 -7.14
N ILE A 100 10.98 3.31 -6.31
CA ILE A 100 12.03 2.30 -6.09
C ILE A 100 12.38 1.57 -7.38
N TRP A 101 11.38 1.17 -8.17
CA TRP A 101 11.60 0.56 -9.48
C TRP A 101 12.44 1.49 -10.39
N GLY A 102 12.09 2.78 -10.42
CA GLY A 102 12.84 3.79 -11.17
C GLY A 102 14.27 3.99 -10.66
N TYR A 103 14.45 4.05 -9.34
CA TYR A 103 15.77 4.19 -8.73
C TYR A 103 16.67 2.99 -9.02
N ILE A 104 16.12 1.77 -9.04
CA ILE A 104 16.88 0.58 -9.45
C ILE A 104 17.22 0.65 -10.94
N SER A 105 16.30 1.10 -11.80
CA SER A 105 16.56 1.26 -13.23
C SER A 105 17.68 2.26 -13.54
N VAL A 106 17.82 3.32 -12.74
CA VAL A 106 18.89 4.33 -12.88
C VAL A 106 20.16 3.93 -12.11
N GLY A 107 20.10 2.84 -11.33
CA GLY A 107 21.25 2.25 -10.66
C GLY A 107 21.54 2.77 -9.25
N TYR A 108 20.66 3.60 -8.67
CA TYR A 108 20.81 4.07 -7.28
C TYR A 108 20.73 2.93 -6.27
N PHE A 109 19.94 1.90 -6.59
CA PHE A 109 19.86 0.66 -5.81
C PHE A 109 20.23 -0.54 -6.67
N LYS A 110 20.83 -1.53 -6.02
CA LYS A 110 21.01 -2.90 -6.54
C LYS A 110 20.24 -3.87 -5.67
N GLN A 111 19.83 -4.99 -6.27
CA GLN A 111 19.18 -6.06 -5.54
C GLN A 111 20.16 -7.18 -5.20
N VAL A 112 20.11 -7.64 -3.95
CA VAL A 112 20.82 -8.84 -3.50
C VAL A 112 20.04 -10.05 -3.97
N THR A 113 20.70 -10.93 -4.73
CA THR A 113 20.15 -12.23 -5.10
C THR A 113 20.56 -13.29 -4.10
N LYS A 114 19.65 -14.23 -3.82
CA LYS A 114 20.03 -15.44 -3.06
C LYS A 114 20.72 -16.44 -3.99
N VAL A 115 21.58 -17.28 -3.41
CA VAL A 115 22.27 -18.34 -4.14
C VAL A 115 21.23 -19.30 -4.74
N GLY A 116 21.21 -19.42 -6.07
CA GLY A 116 20.28 -20.28 -6.80
C GLY A 116 19.01 -19.59 -7.32
N GLU A 117 18.79 -18.31 -7.02
CA GLU A 117 17.69 -17.55 -7.64
C GLU A 117 18.00 -17.26 -9.12
N ILE A 118 17.06 -17.64 -10.00
CA ILE A 118 17.16 -17.41 -11.44
C ILE A 118 16.28 -16.19 -11.77
N GLY A 119 16.89 -15.07 -12.14
CA GLY A 119 16.11 -13.89 -12.52
C GLY A 119 15.42 -14.04 -13.88
N LEU A 120 16.09 -14.56 -14.90
CA LEU A 120 15.47 -14.89 -16.19
C LEU A 120 15.99 -16.22 -16.74
N SER A 121 15.08 -17.09 -17.18
CA SER A 121 15.39 -18.41 -17.74
C SER A 121 16.39 -18.36 -18.91
N THR A 122 16.32 -17.33 -19.75
CA THR A 122 17.19 -17.17 -20.93
C THR A 122 18.37 -16.22 -20.73
N ARG A 123 18.42 -15.47 -19.61
CA ARG A 123 19.51 -14.53 -19.30
C ARG A 123 19.96 -14.68 -17.84
N PRO A 124 20.98 -15.52 -17.57
CA PRO A 124 21.41 -15.85 -16.20
C PRO A 124 21.92 -14.66 -15.37
N HIS A 125 22.44 -13.61 -16.03
CA HIS A 125 22.95 -12.42 -15.36
C HIS A 125 21.84 -11.41 -14.98
N LYS A 126 20.60 -11.61 -15.45
CA LYS A 126 19.52 -10.64 -15.24
C LYS A 126 18.94 -10.81 -13.84
N VAL A 127 18.86 -9.71 -13.09
CA VAL A 127 18.11 -9.61 -11.83
C VAL A 127 16.86 -8.78 -12.11
N ASN A 128 15.68 -9.34 -11.82
CA ASN A 128 14.39 -8.71 -12.08
C ASN A 128 13.76 -8.19 -10.79
N LEU A 129 12.99 -7.11 -10.88
CA LEU A 129 12.38 -6.42 -9.75
C LEU A 129 11.02 -7.05 -9.40
N ILE A 130 10.95 -8.38 -9.38
CA ILE A 130 9.69 -9.13 -9.33
C ILE A 130 8.87 -8.85 -8.07
N ASP A 131 9.54 -8.59 -6.94
CA ASP A 131 8.86 -8.30 -5.69
C ASP A 131 8.09 -6.97 -5.79
N PHE A 132 8.69 -5.96 -6.42
CA PHE A 132 8.09 -4.65 -6.65
C PHE A 132 6.99 -4.70 -7.71
N GLU A 133 7.24 -5.36 -8.86
CA GLU A 133 6.21 -5.56 -9.89
C GLU A 133 4.98 -6.35 -9.35
N ASN A 134 5.20 -7.28 -8.41
CA ASN A 134 4.11 -7.98 -7.72
C ASN A 134 3.31 -7.06 -6.78
N ILE A 135 3.94 -6.06 -6.15
CA ILE A 135 3.24 -5.05 -5.33
C ILE A 135 2.30 -4.25 -6.23
N GLU A 136 2.81 -3.68 -7.33
CA GLU A 136 2.01 -2.89 -8.27
C GLU A 136 0.76 -3.64 -8.75
N GLY A 137 0.92 -4.90 -9.18
CA GLY A 137 -0.19 -5.73 -9.63
C GLY A 137 -1.23 -5.99 -8.54
N ASN A 138 -0.80 -6.38 -7.34
CA ASN A 138 -1.72 -6.71 -6.25
C ASN A 138 -2.42 -5.48 -5.68
N LEU A 139 -1.74 -4.33 -5.55
CA LEU A 139 -2.34 -3.10 -5.05
C LEU A 139 -3.41 -2.56 -6.00
N GLY A 140 -3.22 -2.69 -7.32
CA GLY A 140 -4.24 -2.33 -8.30
C GLY A 140 -5.54 -3.12 -8.11
N ILE A 141 -5.43 -4.44 -7.95
CA ILE A 141 -6.59 -5.31 -7.71
C ILE A 141 -7.23 -5.01 -6.35
N ALA A 142 -6.42 -4.85 -5.31
CA ALA A 142 -6.88 -4.52 -3.97
C ALA A 142 -7.73 -3.25 -3.98
N ASN A 143 -7.23 -2.18 -4.60
CA ASN A 143 -7.91 -0.89 -4.65
C ASN A 143 -9.22 -0.98 -5.43
N ALA A 144 -9.25 -1.67 -6.58
CA ALA A 144 -10.48 -1.83 -7.35
C ALA A 144 -11.60 -2.51 -6.55
N ILE A 145 -11.25 -3.55 -5.77
CA ILE A 145 -12.21 -4.26 -4.93
C ILE A 145 -12.67 -3.39 -3.76
N LEU A 146 -11.73 -2.75 -3.06
CA LEU A 146 -12.04 -1.89 -1.92
C LEU A 146 -12.90 -0.68 -2.31
N ASP A 147 -12.69 -0.13 -3.51
CA ASP A 147 -13.45 1.00 -4.05
C ASP A 147 -14.88 0.57 -4.45
N HIS A 148 -15.02 -0.61 -5.06
CA HIS A 148 -16.34 -1.18 -5.30
C HIS A 148 -17.11 -1.39 -3.99
N LEU A 149 -16.45 -1.94 -2.95
CA LEU A 149 -17.06 -2.16 -1.64
C LEU A 149 -17.48 -0.83 -0.98
N SER A 150 -16.65 0.21 -1.05
CA SER A 150 -16.94 1.51 -0.44
C SER A 150 -18.12 2.21 -1.12
N MET A 151 -18.26 2.07 -2.44
CA MET A 151 -19.37 2.66 -3.19
C MET A 151 -20.67 1.86 -3.06
N LYS A 152 -20.59 0.53 -3.04
CA LYS A 152 -21.77 -0.35 -3.06
C LYS A 152 -22.45 -0.43 -1.69
N LEU A 153 -21.68 -0.62 -0.62
CA LEU A 153 -22.23 -1.02 0.68
C LEU A 153 -23.16 0.04 1.31
N PRO A 154 -22.89 1.35 1.21
CA PRO A 154 -23.78 2.37 1.78
C PRO A 154 -25.15 2.52 1.09
N ILE A 155 -25.34 1.88 -0.07
CA ILE A 155 -26.54 2.04 -0.89
C ILE A 155 -27.40 0.79 -0.81
N SER A 156 -28.62 0.93 -0.27
CA SER A 156 -29.60 -0.15 -0.13
C SER A 156 -31.02 0.38 -0.41
N ARG A 157 -31.87 -0.41 -1.06
CA ARG A 157 -33.25 -0.02 -1.40
C ARG A 157 -34.13 -0.06 -0.15
N TRP A 158 -34.84 1.03 0.10
CA TRP A 158 -35.77 1.20 1.24
C TRP A 158 -35.11 0.84 2.58
N GLN A 159 -35.74 0.02 3.43
CA GLN A 159 -35.22 -0.30 4.76
C GLN A 159 -34.00 -1.23 4.71
N CYS A 160 -33.93 -2.14 3.73
CA CYS A 160 -32.74 -2.94 3.38
C CYS A 160 -33.09 -3.85 2.18
N ASP A 161 -32.18 -3.96 1.21
CA ASP A 161 -32.12 -5.07 0.27
C ASP A 161 -30.90 -5.97 0.55
N LEU A 162 -30.94 -7.22 0.08
CA LEU A 162 -29.98 -8.27 0.47
C LEU A 162 -28.69 -8.32 -0.40
N THR A 163 -28.48 -7.33 -1.27
CA THR A 163 -27.31 -7.34 -2.18
C THR A 163 -25.99 -7.15 -1.44
N ASP A 164 -26.02 -6.52 -0.27
CA ASP A 164 -24.90 -6.35 0.66
C ASP A 164 -24.38 -7.69 1.20
N SER A 165 -25.27 -8.65 1.50
CA SER A 165 -24.93 -9.94 2.10
C SER A 165 -23.89 -10.75 1.30
N THR A 166 -24.00 -10.76 -0.03
CA THR A 166 -22.99 -11.41 -0.89
C THR A 166 -21.73 -10.56 -1.02
N VAL A 167 -21.87 -9.23 -1.06
CA VAL A 167 -20.74 -8.32 -1.24
C VAL A 167 -19.85 -8.26 0.02
N LEU A 168 -20.43 -8.27 1.22
CA LEU A 168 -19.70 -8.30 2.50
C LEU A 168 -18.78 -9.53 2.64
N ARG A 169 -19.08 -10.64 1.95
CA ARG A 169 -18.21 -11.84 1.93
C ARG A 169 -16.90 -11.62 1.17
N ASN A 170 -16.77 -10.50 0.44
CA ASN A 170 -15.60 -10.17 -0.37
C ASN A 170 -14.65 -9.17 0.30
N ILE A 171 -14.93 -8.72 1.52
CA ILE A 171 -14.03 -7.80 2.26
C ILE A 171 -12.62 -8.38 2.38
N GLY A 172 -12.53 -9.67 2.70
CA GLY A 172 -11.27 -10.39 2.81
C GLY A 172 -10.48 -10.47 1.50
N VAL A 173 -11.14 -10.34 0.34
CA VAL A 173 -10.48 -10.39 -0.96
C VAL A 173 -9.65 -9.13 -1.18
N GLY A 174 -10.25 -7.94 -1.03
CA GLY A 174 -9.53 -6.66 -1.20
C GLY A 174 -8.40 -6.47 -0.17
N LEU A 175 -8.67 -6.84 1.09
CA LEU A 175 -7.65 -6.80 2.14
C LEU A 175 -6.57 -7.88 1.96
N GLY A 176 -6.93 -9.04 1.40
CA GLY A 176 -6.00 -10.13 1.11
C GLY A 176 -4.96 -9.74 0.06
N TYR A 177 -5.39 -9.11 -1.04
CA TYR A 177 -4.48 -8.56 -2.04
C TYR A 177 -3.58 -7.46 -1.46
N SER A 178 -4.11 -6.59 -0.60
CA SER A 178 -3.31 -5.60 0.12
C SER A 178 -2.23 -6.27 0.99
N LEU A 179 -2.59 -7.33 1.72
CA LEU A 179 -1.64 -8.05 2.58
C LEU A 179 -0.53 -8.75 1.78
N LEU A 180 -0.86 -9.35 0.64
CA LEU A 180 0.13 -9.95 -0.27
C LEU A 180 1.12 -8.89 -0.75
N ALA A 181 0.64 -7.74 -1.18
CA ALA A 181 1.48 -6.61 -1.56
C ALA A 181 2.38 -6.15 -0.41
N TYR A 182 1.86 -6.01 0.82
CA TYR A 182 2.68 -5.59 1.96
C TYR A 182 3.79 -6.59 2.30
N ARG A 183 3.54 -7.89 2.15
CA ARG A 183 4.56 -8.92 2.34
C ARG A 183 5.63 -8.85 1.26
N SER A 184 5.24 -8.69 0.00
CA SER A 184 6.21 -8.50 -1.10
C SER A 184 7.03 -7.23 -0.93
N ALA A 185 6.43 -6.15 -0.41
CA ALA A 185 7.15 -4.92 -0.09
C ALA A 185 8.26 -5.13 0.95
N LEU A 186 7.96 -5.86 2.04
CA LEU A 186 8.96 -6.18 3.05
C LEU A 186 10.12 -6.99 2.47
N VAL A 187 9.81 -8.04 1.70
CA VAL A 187 10.83 -8.87 1.04
C VAL A 187 11.65 -8.05 0.03
N GLY A 188 11.01 -7.18 -0.74
CA GLY A 188 11.66 -6.31 -1.70
C GLY A 188 12.63 -5.33 -1.03
N ILE A 189 12.20 -4.68 0.06
CA ILE A 189 13.02 -3.73 0.84
C ILE A 189 14.25 -4.44 1.43
N GLU A 190 14.10 -5.66 1.96
CA GLU A 190 15.23 -6.43 2.51
C GLU A 190 16.33 -6.74 1.47
N LYS A 191 15.96 -6.80 0.18
CA LYS A 191 16.90 -7.07 -0.91
C LYS A 191 17.60 -5.81 -1.43
N LEU A 192 17.20 -4.60 -1.03
CA LEU A 192 17.78 -3.36 -1.55
C LEU A 192 19.14 -3.06 -0.92
N GLN A 193 20.12 -2.77 -1.78
CA GLN A 193 21.40 -2.21 -1.39
C GLN A 193 21.68 -0.92 -2.16
N VAL A 194 22.09 0.13 -1.45
CA VAL A 194 22.46 1.38 -2.09
C VAL A 194 23.75 1.22 -2.86
N HIS A 195 23.79 1.77 -4.08
CA HIS A 195 24.96 1.76 -4.92
C HIS A 195 25.56 3.16 -5.05
N TYR A 196 26.76 3.35 -4.49
CA TYR A 196 27.42 4.66 -4.33
C TYR A 196 28.31 5.11 -5.49
N HIS A 197 28.21 4.50 -6.67
CA HIS A 197 29.07 4.82 -7.81
C HIS A 197 28.29 5.42 -8.98
N ILE A 198 27.57 6.51 -8.72
CA ILE A 198 26.95 7.37 -9.72
C ILE A 198 27.42 8.80 -9.50
#